data_AF-A0A0S8JR56-F1
#
_entry.id   AF-A0A0S8JR56-F1
#
_cell.length_a   1.000
_cell.length_b   1.000
_cell.length_c   1.000
_cell.angle_alpha   90.00
_cell.angle_beta   90.00
_cell.angle_gamma   90.00
#
_symmetry.space_group_name_H-M   'P 1'
#
loop_
_entity.id
_entity.type
_entity.pdbx_description
1 polymer ?
#
loop_
_entity_poly.entity_id
_entity_poly.type
_entity_poly.pdbx_seq_one_letter_code
_entity_poly.pdbx_strand_id
1 'polypeptide(L)'
;KEIKDLQVDVSLGNDGAVLGVILRAKPNTLLAKALEQKAIPDTSLVGYVAGTGGIVGCIGGDSDTLAEFLGAKVEEVLAAAAPAGESPLKPAELKAYLERSLGLTSAVAFDYLTTDTESTFNGVMVLHVTDPEAYETMLRNVQKNLDATGLTDLYTSMGMSLTMTFKEKVREHDGVAIHQLIQDMKAEQITQMEEMFPPMAALMKNFTHMEYEVAFVGDYVVYDLGSQRMDATIDALKARKPLATTPLTAQQIFPKEGIFYMDLHPGRLATWGVTVAESVMGEMLAAMGPQVGQITASLKTLETKPISAFATAYQGKLQAQLFLPVDPIVKIKDVLTGQALAPQPATP
;
A
#
# COMPACT_ATOMS: atom_id res chain seq x y z
N LYS A 1 -8.73 -8.15 24.35
CA LYS A 1 -9.69 -8.98 25.14
C LYS A 1 -10.05 -10.31 24.43
N GLU A 2 -10.09 -10.35 23.10
CA GLU A 2 -10.44 -11.54 22.29
C GLU A 2 -9.27 -12.47 21.95
N ILE A 3 -8.01 -12.05 22.16
CA ILE A 3 -6.83 -12.90 21.96
C ILE A 3 -6.74 -13.93 23.09
N LYS A 4 -6.58 -15.21 22.72
CA LYS A 4 -6.31 -16.31 23.65
C LYS A 4 -4.82 -16.38 23.99
N ASP A 5 -3.99 -16.38 22.96
CA ASP A 5 -2.53 -16.41 23.07
C ASP A 5 -1.87 -15.78 21.84
N LEU A 6 -0.65 -15.32 22.04
CA LEU A 6 0.24 -14.79 21.03
C LEU A 6 1.58 -15.50 21.17
N GLN A 7 2.01 -16.17 20.10
CA GLN A 7 3.32 -16.80 19.98
C GLN A 7 4.15 -16.00 19.00
N VAL A 8 5.39 -15.71 19.38
CA VAL A 8 6.38 -15.07 18.51
C VAL A 8 7.58 -16.01 18.43
N ASP A 9 8.04 -16.28 17.23
CA ASP A 9 9.23 -17.07 16.96
C ASP A 9 10.21 -16.29 16.08
N VAL A 10 11.50 -16.51 16.31
CA VAL A 10 12.57 -15.96 15.50
C VAL A 10 13.48 -17.12 15.14
N SER A 11 13.64 -17.35 13.84
CA SER A 11 14.55 -18.36 13.30
C SER A 11 15.65 -17.66 12.50
N LEU A 12 16.91 -18.00 12.78
CA LEU A 12 18.07 -17.46 12.08
C LEU A 12 18.67 -18.55 11.20
N GLY A 13 18.94 -18.21 9.94
CA GLY A 13 19.64 -19.06 8.99
C GLY A 13 20.74 -18.27 8.27
N ASN A 14 21.53 -18.98 7.46
CA ASN A 14 22.60 -18.35 6.68
C ASN A 14 22.04 -17.34 5.65
N ASP A 15 20.82 -17.56 5.15
CA ASP A 15 20.20 -16.73 4.12
C ASP A 15 19.38 -15.55 4.67
N GLY A 16 19.06 -15.55 5.97
CA GLY A 16 18.15 -14.56 6.55
C GLY A 16 17.62 -14.91 7.93
N ALA A 17 16.78 -14.03 8.45
CA ALA A 17 15.96 -14.27 9.62
C ALA A 17 14.49 -14.44 9.22
N VAL A 18 13.76 -15.34 9.87
CA VAL A 18 12.31 -15.45 9.78
C VAL A 18 11.74 -15.02 11.13
N LEU A 19 10.86 -14.03 11.12
CA LEU A 19 10.02 -13.67 12.26
C LEU A 19 8.64 -14.26 12.02
N GLY A 20 8.21 -15.18 12.90
CA GLY A 20 6.88 -15.75 12.91
C GLY A 20 6.03 -15.19 14.04
N VAL A 21 4.76 -14.97 13.74
CA VAL A 21 3.74 -14.62 14.73
C VAL A 21 2.55 -15.54 14.53
N ILE A 22 2.10 -16.18 15.61
CA ILE A 22 0.83 -16.92 15.64
C ILE A 22 -0.06 -16.29 16.70
N LEU A 23 -1.16 -15.72 16.27
CA LEU A 23 -2.23 -15.23 17.13
C LEU A 23 -3.36 -16.24 17.12
N ARG A 24 -3.86 -16.61 18.29
CA ARG A 24 -5.04 -17.47 18.43
C ARG A 24 -6.16 -16.69 19.09
N ALA A 25 -7.34 -16.68 18.47
CA ALA A 25 -8.52 -16.06 19.04
C ALA A 25 -9.16 -16.95 20.11
N LYS A 26 -9.87 -16.34 21.07
CA LYS A 26 -10.76 -17.07 21.97
C LYS A 26 -11.96 -17.60 21.16
N PRO A 27 -12.41 -18.85 21.39
CA PRO A 27 -13.60 -19.38 20.72
C PRO A 27 -14.82 -18.48 20.91
N ASN A 28 -15.72 -18.48 19.93
CA ASN A 28 -16.98 -17.71 19.94
C ASN A 28 -16.78 -16.18 20.06
N THR A 29 -15.67 -15.65 19.54
CA THR A 29 -15.44 -14.21 19.42
C THR A 29 -15.52 -13.76 17.96
N LEU A 30 -15.72 -12.47 17.72
CA LEU A 30 -15.72 -11.91 16.37
C LEU A 30 -14.35 -12.09 15.71
N LEU A 31 -13.27 -11.99 16.48
CA LEU A 31 -11.93 -12.30 16.00
C LEU A 31 -11.79 -13.76 15.58
N ALA A 32 -12.36 -14.72 16.33
CA ALA A 32 -12.32 -16.13 15.91
C ALA A 32 -13.07 -16.34 14.59
N LYS A 33 -14.26 -15.75 14.44
CA LYS A 33 -15.04 -15.79 13.19
C LYS A 33 -14.25 -15.19 12.02
N ALA A 34 -13.62 -14.03 12.22
CA ALA A 34 -12.75 -13.41 11.22
C ALA A 34 -11.54 -14.26 10.84
N LEU A 35 -11.04 -15.09 11.75
CA LEU A 35 -9.90 -15.99 11.52
C LEU A 35 -10.31 -17.41 11.13
N GLU A 36 -11.60 -17.69 10.98
CA GLU A 36 -12.12 -18.96 10.44
C GLU A 36 -12.21 -18.96 8.91
N GLN A 37 -12.02 -17.79 8.29
CA GLN A 37 -12.08 -17.61 6.84
C GLN A 37 -11.08 -18.53 6.13
N LYS A 38 -11.56 -19.32 5.17
CA LYS A 38 -10.71 -19.99 4.17
C LYS A 38 -10.54 -19.05 2.99
N ALA A 39 -9.96 -17.88 3.20
CA ALA A 39 -9.63 -17.04 2.07
C ALA A 39 -8.38 -17.60 1.39
N ILE A 40 -8.52 -18.03 0.14
CA ILE A 40 -7.39 -18.14 -0.77
C ILE A 40 -7.43 -16.83 -1.54
N PRO A 41 -6.47 -15.91 -1.38
CA PRO A 41 -6.44 -14.72 -2.19
C PRO A 41 -6.35 -15.17 -3.64
N ASP A 42 -7.02 -14.41 -4.49
CA ASP A 42 -6.77 -14.51 -5.92
C ASP A 42 -5.36 -13.95 -6.19
N THR A 43 -4.36 -14.78 -5.90
CA THR A 43 -2.95 -14.49 -6.12
C THR A 43 -2.64 -14.20 -7.58
N SER A 44 -3.57 -14.50 -8.51
CA SER A 44 -3.42 -14.14 -9.92
C SER A 44 -3.50 -12.62 -10.15
N LEU A 45 -4.14 -11.86 -9.25
CA LEU A 45 -4.23 -10.40 -9.34
C LEU A 45 -2.86 -9.72 -9.37
N VAL A 46 -1.86 -10.29 -8.69
CA VAL A 46 -0.49 -9.73 -8.71
C VAL A 46 0.12 -9.79 -10.12
N GLY A 47 -0.38 -10.69 -10.98
CA GLY A 47 0.01 -10.74 -12.38
C GLY A 47 -0.39 -9.49 -13.15
N TYR A 48 -1.43 -8.75 -12.72
CA TYR A 48 -1.92 -7.55 -13.41
C TYR A 48 -1.27 -6.26 -12.93
N VAL A 49 -0.35 -6.31 -11.98
CA VAL A 49 0.56 -5.19 -11.69
C VAL A 49 1.94 -5.51 -12.26
N ALA A 50 2.78 -4.50 -12.54
CA ALA A 50 4.06 -4.73 -13.20
C ALA A 50 5.13 -5.37 -12.29
N GLY A 51 5.02 -5.16 -10.97
CA GLY A 51 5.92 -5.72 -9.98
C GLY A 51 7.29 -5.03 -9.93
N THR A 52 7.34 -3.74 -10.29
CA THR A 52 8.58 -2.97 -10.43
C THR A 52 8.78 -1.91 -9.33
N GLY A 53 7.79 -1.71 -8.47
CA GLY A 53 7.84 -0.80 -7.34
C GLY A 53 8.66 -1.31 -6.16
N GLY A 54 8.85 -0.41 -5.20
CA GLY A 54 9.47 -0.71 -3.92
C GLY A 54 8.62 -1.60 -3.02
N ILE A 55 7.31 -1.63 -3.24
CA ILE A 55 6.35 -2.43 -2.47
C ILE A 55 5.40 -3.11 -3.45
N VAL A 56 5.39 -4.43 -3.50
CA VAL A 56 4.49 -5.21 -4.35
C VAL A 56 3.78 -6.24 -3.50
N GLY A 57 2.47 -6.40 -3.65
CA GLY A 57 1.75 -7.36 -2.84
C GLY A 57 0.35 -7.66 -3.32
N CYS A 58 -0.26 -8.63 -2.66
CA CYS A 58 -1.67 -8.92 -2.79
C CYS A 58 -2.27 -9.30 -1.44
N ILE A 59 -3.54 -8.95 -1.26
CA ILE A 59 -4.38 -9.34 -0.14
C ILE A 59 -5.71 -9.85 -0.69
N GLY A 60 -6.24 -10.89 -0.06
CA GLY A 60 -7.58 -11.40 -0.36
C GLY A 60 -8.19 -12.02 0.87
N GLY A 61 -9.51 -11.96 0.96
CA GLY A 61 -10.23 -12.24 2.19
C GLY A 61 -11.70 -12.56 1.92
N ASP A 62 -12.36 -13.13 2.91
CA ASP A 62 -13.82 -12.98 3.00
C ASP A 62 -14.08 -11.59 3.58
N SER A 63 -14.34 -10.66 2.68
CA SER A 63 -14.44 -9.25 3.01
C SER A 63 -15.69 -8.91 3.80
N ASP A 64 -16.77 -9.69 3.68
CA ASP A 64 -17.96 -9.52 4.50
C ASP A 64 -17.64 -9.80 5.97
N THR A 65 -16.98 -10.93 6.23
CA THR A 65 -16.58 -11.30 7.59
C THR A 65 -15.52 -10.32 8.13
N LEU A 66 -14.59 -9.82 7.31
CA LEU A 66 -13.62 -8.80 7.73
C LEU A 66 -14.32 -7.48 8.06
N ALA A 67 -15.30 -7.07 7.26
CA ALA A 67 -16.03 -5.83 7.47
C ALA A 67 -16.92 -5.88 8.71
N GLU A 68 -17.58 -7.00 8.98
CA GLU A 68 -18.30 -7.23 10.24
C GLU A 68 -17.38 -7.07 11.46
N PHE A 69 -16.18 -7.68 11.40
CA PHE A 69 -15.19 -7.57 12.48
C PHE A 69 -14.71 -6.13 12.68
N LEU A 70 -14.31 -5.44 11.60
CA LEU A 70 -13.82 -4.06 11.66
C LEU A 70 -14.93 -3.09 12.11
N GLY A 71 -16.14 -3.27 11.60
CA GLY A 71 -17.32 -2.50 12.01
C GLY A 71 -17.59 -2.60 13.51
N ALA A 72 -17.54 -3.81 14.07
CA ALA A 72 -17.68 -4.00 15.52
C ALA A 72 -16.52 -3.41 16.33
N LYS A 73 -15.30 -3.39 15.78
CA LYS A 73 -14.12 -2.79 16.44
C LYS A 73 -14.18 -1.26 16.45
N VAL A 74 -14.70 -0.64 15.40
CA VAL A 74 -14.94 0.80 15.36
C VAL A 74 -15.87 1.23 16.50
N GLU A 75 -16.97 0.52 16.71
CA GLU A 75 -17.89 0.79 17.82
C GLU A 75 -17.18 0.70 19.19
N GLU A 76 -16.39 -0.36 19.42
CA GLU A 76 -15.63 -0.55 20.67
C GLU A 76 -14.60 0.57 20.91
N VAL A 77 -13.81 0.91 19.88
CA VAL A 77 -12.76 1.92 19.98
C VAL A 77 -13.34 3.31 20.21
N LEU A 78 -14.38 3.69 19.46
CA LEU A 78 -15.00 5.01 19.61
C LEU A 78 -15.70 5.15 20.97
N ALA A 79 -16.32 4.08 21.48
CA ALA A 79 -16.89 4.07 22.83
C ALA A 79 -15.82 4.23 23.92
N ALA A 80 -14.60 3.74 23.70
CA ALA A 80 -13.49 3.87 24.64
C ALA A 80 -12.71 5.20 24.52
N ALA A 81 -12.65 5.79 23.32
CA ALA A 81 -11.89 7.00 23.03
C ALA A 81 -12.63 8.29 23.38
N ALA A 82 -13.97 8.26 23.49
CA ALA A 82 -14.75 9.43 23.84
C ALA A 82 -14.85 9.61 25.37
N PRO A 83 -14.20 10.61 26.00
CA PRO A 83 -14.87 11.29 27.10
C PRO A 83 -16.16 11.87 26.50
N ALA A 84 -17.29 11.49 27.06
CA ALA A 84 -18.66 11.75 26.60
C ALA A 84 -18.84 13.02 25.71
N GLY A 85 -18.88 12.86 24.38
CA GLY A 85 -19.59 13.79 23.49
C GLY A 85 -18.78 14.67 22.51
N GLU A 86 -17.46 14.54 22.40
CA GLU A 86 -16.66 15.49 21.58
C GLU A 86 -16.14 14.95 20.23
N SER A 87 -16.29 13.66 19.92
CA SER A 87 -15.83 13.15 18.62
C SER A 87 -16.84 13.49 17.52
N PRO A 88 -16.41 14.09 16.40
CA PRO A 88 -17.30 14.32 15.26
C PRO A 88 -17.60 13.03 14.48
N LEU A 89 -16.87 11.94 14.75
CA LEU A 89 -17.10 10.64 14.10
C LEU A 89 -18.48 10.09 14.48
N LYS A 90 -19.16 9.53 13.48
CA LYS A 90 -20.46 8.88 13.63
C LYS A 90 -20.29 7.36 13.46
N PRO A 91 -20.24 6.58 14.57
CA PRO A 91 -19.81 5.19 14.52
C PRO A 91 -20.65 4.29 13.62
N ALA A 92 -21.98 4.48 13.62
CA ALA A 92 -22.90 3.65 12.84
C ALA A 92 -22.72 3.87 11.33
N GLU A 93 -22.53 5.13 10.93
CA GLU A 93 -22.29 5.54 9.55
C GLU A 93 -20.90 5.10 9.07
N LEU A 94 -19.88 5.23 9.92
CA LEU A 94 -18.53 4.75 9.63
C LEU A 94 -18.51 3.23 9.45
N LYS A 95 -19.18 2.50 10.34
CA LYS A 95 -19.37 1.05 10.21
C LYS A 95 -20.07 0.69 8.89
N ALA A 96 -21.19 1.31 8.58
CA ALA A 96 -21.92 1.04 7.34
C ALA A 96 -21.10 1.36 6.09
N TYR A 97 -20.24 2.39 6.14
CA TYR A 97 -19.31 2.72 5.08
C TYR A 97 -18.21 1.66 4.91
N LEU A 98 -17.63 1.17 6.02
CA LEU A 98 -16.63 0.09 5.99
C LEU A 98 -17.23 -1.22 5.51
N GLU A 99 -18.42 -1.59 6.01
CA GLU A 99 -19.18 -2.77 5.57
C GLU A 99 -19.44 -2.74 4.06
N ARG A 100 -19.87 -1.60 3.53
CA ARG A 100 -20.11 -1.44 2.09
C ARG A 100 -18.81 -1.49 1.28
N SER A 101 -17.78 -0.73 1.66
CA SER A 101 -16.55 -0.63 0.87
C SER A 101 -15.76 -1.94 0.84
N LEU A 102 -15.68 -2.63 1.98
CA LEU A 102 -15.02 -3.92 2.08
C LEU A 102 -15.87 -5.03 1.45
N GLY A 103 -17.18 -5.09 1.71
CA GLY A 103 -18.06 -6.12 1.12
C GLY A 103 -18.09 -6.11 -0.42
N LEU A 104 -17.75 -4.98 -1.04
CA LEU A 104 -17.62 -4.86 -2.50
C LEU A 104 -16.26 -5.30 -3.06
N THR A 105 -15.24 -5.52 -2.22
CA THR A 105 -13.86 -5.79 -2.66
C THR A 105 -13.41 -7.15 -2.13
N SER A 106 -13.17 -8.14 -2.97
CA SER A 106 -12.78 -9.49 -2.52
C SER A 106 -11.27 -9.73 -2.47
N ALA A 107 -10.51 -9.01 -3.31
CA ALA A 107 -9.07 -9.09 -3.36
C ALA A 107 -8.45 -7.83 -3.96
N VAL A 108 -7.19 -7.58 -3.63
CA VAL A 108 -6.43 -6.41 -4.07
C VAL A 108 -5.01 -6.86 -4.37
N ALA A 109 -4.44 -6.40 -5.49
CA ALA A 109 -3.02 -6.38 -5.75
C ALA A 109 -2.53 -4.94 -5.89
N PHE A 110 -1.28 -4.69 -5.51
CA PHE A 110 -0.69 -3.36 -5.55
C PHE A 110 0.80 -3.42 -5.91
N ASP A 111 1.25 -2.35 -6.57
CA ASP A 111 2.64 -2.08 -6.93
C ASP A 111 2.90 -0.58 -6.73
N TYR A 112 3.56 -0.22 -5.62
CA TYR A 112 3.78 1.17 -5.18
C TYR A 112 5.25 1.57 -5.22
N LEU A 113 5.48 2.88 -5.33
CA LEU A 113 6.79 3.51 -5.31
C LEU A 113 7.67 3.00 -6.45
N THR A 114 7.12 3.06 -7.65
CA THR A 114 7.81 2.76 -8.91
C THR A 114 8.83 3.86 -9.22
N THR A 115 9.94 3.46 -9.82
CA THR A 115 11.10 4.34 -10.06
C THR A 115 11.14 4.88 -11.49
N ASP A 116 10.15 4.55 -12.31
CA ASP A 116 10.04 4.91 -13.72
C ASP A 116 9.16 6.15 -13.97
N THR A 117 8.84 6.91 -12.92
CA THR A 117 7.95 8.07 -12.98
C THR A 117 8.58 9.25 -12.24
N GLU A 118 8.20 10.47 -12.60
CA GLU A 118 8.62 11.68 -11.89
C GLU A 118 7.85 11.89 -10.57
N SER A 119 6.72 11.20 -10.38
CA SER A 119 5.91 11.35 -9.16
C SER A 119 6.58 10.66 -7.98
N THR A 120 6.75 11.39 -6.89
CA THR A 120 7.28 10.83 -5.64
C THR A 120 6.34 9.82 -5.01
N PHE A 121 5.04 9.92 -5.22
CA PHE A 121 4.10 8.93 -4.70
C PHE A 121 3.30 8.41 -5.88
N ASN A 122 3.53 7.14 -6.20
CA ASN A 122 2.97 6.54 -7.38
C ASN A 122 2.68 5.04 -7.17
N GLY A 123 1.85 4.48 -8.04
CA GLY A 123 1.63 3.06 -8.11
C GLY A 123 0.38 2.66 -8.84
N VAL A 124 0.19 1.35 -8.98
CA VAL A 124 -1.02 0.74 -9.52
C VAL A 124 -1.63 -0.16 -8.46
N MET A 125 -2.94 -0.12 -8.34
CA MET A 125 -3.71 -1.04 -7.53
C MET A 125 -4.82 -1.66 -8.38
N VAL A 126 -4.95 -2.97 -8.34
CA VAL A 126 -6.02 -3.72 -9.04
C VAL A 126 -6.86 -4.43 -8.01
N LEU A 127 -8.15 -4.15 -8.01
CA LEU A 127 -9.14 -4.76 -7.11
C LEU A 127 -10.01 -5.70 -7.91
N HIS A 128 -10.35 -6.84 -7.31
CA HIS A 128 -11.47 -7.65 -7.77
C HIS A 128 -12.71 -7.27 -6.95
N VAL A 129 -13.73 -6.75 -7.62
CA VAL A 129 -14.96 -6.25 -7.01
C VAL A 129 -16.15 -7.15 -7.33
N THR A 130 -17.03 -7.34 -6.36
CA THR A 130 -18.19 -8.24 -6.48
C THR A 130 -19.36 -7.61 -7.23
N ASP A 131 -19.47 -6.29 -7.19
CA ASP A 131 -20.48 -5.49 -7.88
C ASP A 131 -19.84 -4.17 -8.38
N PRO A 132 -19.38 -4.14 -9.64
CA PRO A 132 -18.76 -2.96 -10.24
C PRO A 132 -19.66 -1.72 -10.24
N GLU A 133 -20.97 -1.88 -10.48
CA GLU A 133 -21.91 -0.76 -10.55
C GLU A 133 -22.14 -0.14 -9.16
N ALA A 134 -22.26 -0.99 -8.13
CA ALA A 134 -22.35 -0.53 -6.75
C ALA A 134 -21.04 0.15 -6.30
N TYR A 135 -19.89 -0.38 -6.71
CA TYR A 135 -18.59 0.21 -6.42
C TYR A 135 -18.42 1.58 -7.10
N GLU A 136 -18.79 1.71 -8.39
CA GLU A 136 -18.79 3.00 -9.09
C GLU A 136 -19.75 4.00 -8.42
N THR A 137 -20.93 3.54 -8.02
CA THR A 137 -21.89 4.36 -7.26
C THR A 137 -21.32 4.83 -5.93
N MET A 138 -20.54 3.98 -5.24
CA MET A 138 -19.83 4.37 -4.02
C MET A 138 -18.82 5.48 -4.30
N LEU A 139 -18.04 5.38 -5.39
CA LEU A 139 -17.07 6.41 -5.79
C LEU A 139 -17.73 7.74 -6.17
N ARG A 140 -18.83 7.70 -6.93
CA ARG A 140 -19.63 8.90 -7.26
C ARG A 140 -20.10 9.65 -6.02
N ASN A 141 -20.35 8.92 -4.93
CA ASN A 141 -20.82 9.45 -3.66
C ASN A 141 -19.73 9.57 -2.60
N VAL A 142 -18.44 9.45 -2.95
CA VAL A 142 -17.34 9.33 -1.97
C VAL A 142 -17.30 10.47 -0.96
N GLN A 143 -17.40 11.73 -1.40
CA GLN A 143 -17.44 12.89 -0.50
C GLN A 143 -18.61 12.80 0.47
N LYS A 144 -19.81 12.60 -0.07
CA LYS A 144 -21.05 12.50 0.71
C LYS A 144 -20.97 11.35 1.73
N ASN A 145 -20.38 10.22 1.34
CA ASN A 145 -20.18 9.08 2.23
C ASN A 145 -19.22 9.44 3.37
N LEU A 146 -18.09 10.10 3.08
CA LEU A 146 -17.14 10.54 4.11
C LEU A 146 -17.71 11.60 5.06
N ASP A 147 -18.49 12.55 4.55
CA ASP A 147 -19.20 13.53 5.38
C ASP A 147 -20.21 12.86 6.30
N ALA A 148 -20.91 11.83 5.80
CA ALA A 148 -21.85 11.06 6.59
C ALA A 148 -21.17 10.35 7.77
N THR A 149 -19.91 9.90 7.63
CA THR A 149 -19.17 9.26 8.74
C THR A 149 -18.61 10.26 9.75
N GLY A 150 -18.61 11.56 9.45
CA GLY A 150 -17.95 12.59 10.26
C GLY A 150 -16.41 12.59 10.16
N LEU A 151 -15.85 11.89 9.17
CA LEU A 151 -14.39 11.86 8.97
C LEU A 151 -13.86 13.23 8.54
N THR A 152 -14.57 13.92 7.65
CA THR A 152 -14.18 15.26 7.19
C THR A 152 -14.20 16.29 8.32
N ASP A 153 -15.19 16.21 9.20
CA ASP A 153 -15.26 17.01 10.43
C ASP A 153 -14.09 16.70 11.39
N LEU A 154 -13.69 15.42 11.51
CA LEU A 154 -12.52 15.03 12.30
C LEU A 154 -11.24 15.69 11.79
N TYR A 155 -10.96 15.58 10.48
CA TYR A 155 -9.80 16.26 9.89
C TYR A 155 -9.89 17.78 10.11
N THR A 156 -11.08 18.37 9.94
CA THR A 156 -11.31 19.80 10.12
C THR A 156 -10.96 20.24 11.55
N SER A 157 -11.35 19.45 12.56
CA SER A 157 -11.01 19.71 13.96
C SER A 157 -9.50 19.67 14.25
N MET A 158 -8.72 19.01 13.39
CA MET A 158 -7.25 18.94 13.45
C MET A 158 -6.57 20.05 12.61
N GLY A 159 -7.33 21.00 12.06
CA GLY A 159 -6.80 22.06 11.20
C GLY A 159 -6.50 21.60 9.76
N MET A 160 -7.13 20.51 9.32
CA MET A 160 -6.98 19.97 7.96
C MET A 160 -8.35 19.85 7.27
N SER A 161 -8.50 20.31 6.04
CA SER A 161 -9.66 19.93 5.23
C SER A 161 -9.34 18.63 4.47
N LEU A 162 -10.32 17.72 4.37
CA LEU A 162 -10.27 16.54 3.52
C LEU A 162 -11.45 16.61 2.55
N THR A 163 -11.16 16.57 1.26
CA THR A 163 -12.17 16.48 0.20
C THR A 163 -11.80 15.40 -0.80
N MET A 164 -12.81 14.67 -1.30
CA MET A 164 -12.66 13.68 -2.34
C MET A 164 -13.61 13.96 -3.51
N THR A 165 -13.08 14.04 -4.73
CA THR A 165 -13.89 14.33 -5.92
C THR A 165 -13.77 13.20 -6.92
N PHE A 166 -14.88 12.68 -7.43
CA PHE A 166 -14.90 11.72 -8.52
C PHE A 166 -15.38 12.39 -9.81
N LYS A 167 -14.52 12.46 -10.83
CA LYS A 167 -14.85 12.94 -12.17
C LYS A 167 -14.96 11.77 -13.11
N GLU A 168 -16.03 11.72 -13.87
CA GLU A 168 -16.26 10.61 -14.80
C GLU A 168 -15.67 10.85 -16.17
N LYS A 169 -15.24 9.77 -16.82
CA LYS A 169 -14.88 9.75 -18.25
C LYS A 169 -13.95 10.90 -18.64
N VAL A 170 -12.89 11.09 -17.86
CA VAL A 170 -11.87 12.11 -18.14
C VAL A 170 -11.06 11.76 -19.40
N ARG A 171 -10.98 10.46 -19.74
CA ARG A 171 -10.49 9.94 -21.02
C ARG A 171 -11.02 8.52 -21.27
N GLU A 172 -10.59 7.90 -22.36
CA GLU A 172 -10.93 6.52 -22.74
C GLU A 172 -9.68 5.81 -23.28
N HIS A 173 -9.58 4.50 -23.04
CA HIS A 173 -8.58 3.61 -23.65
C HIS A 173 -9.25 2.31 -24.09
N ASP A 174 -9.15 1.97 -25.39
CA ASP A 174 -9.72 0.75 -25.98
C ASP A 174 -11.17 0.44 -25.55
N GLY A 175 -12.04 1.46 -25.59
CA GLY A 175 -13.45 1.37 -25.21
C GLY A 175 -13.73 1.27 -23.70
N VAL A 176 -12.70 1.37 -22.85
CA VAL A 176 -12.83 1.46 -21.39
C VAL A 176 -12.75 2.92 -20.98
N ALA A 177 -13.80 3.40 -20.32
CA ALA A 177 -13.83 4.73 -19.72
C ALA A 177 -12.84 4.81 -18.56
N ILE A 178 -12.09 5.91 -18.52
CA ILE A 178 -11.15 6.22 -17.44
C ILE A 178 -11.67 7.46 -16.72
N HIS A 179 -11.90 7.29 -15.42
CA HIS A 179 -12.40 8.28 -14.48
C HIS A 179 -11.23 8.84 -13.66
N GLN A 180 -11.49 9.86 -12.86
CA GLN A 180 -10.49 10.46 -11.98
C GLN A 180 -11.06 10.56 -10.56
N LEU A 181 -10.37 10.00 -9.57
CA LEU A 181 -10.62 10.23 -8.15
C LEU A 181 -9.53 11.17 -7.62
N ILE A 182 -9.93 12.31 -7.08
CA ILE A 182 -9.02 13.31 -6.54
C ILE A 182 -9.20 13.34 -5.03
N GLN A 183 -8.10 13.15 -4.29
CA GLN A 183 -8.04 13.39 -2.86
C GLN A 183 -7.28 14.68 -2.60
N ASP A 184 -7.96 15.64 -1.98
CA ASP A 184 -7.43 16.92 -1.58
C ASP A 184 -7.43 17.00 -0.05
N MET A 185 -6.24 17.12 0.52
CA MET A 185 -6.01 17.48 1.90
C MET A 185 -5.41 18.88 1.92
N LYS A 186 -5.90 19.78 2.76
CA LYS A 186 -5.28 21.10 2.93
C LYS A 186 -5.06 21.34 4.40
N ALA A 187 -3.82 21.60 4.78
CA ALA A 187 -3.45 22.01 6.12
C ALA A 187 -2.88 23.43 6.06
N GLU A 188 -3.30 24.33 6.95
CA GLU A 188 -2.76 25.70 7.01
C GLU A 188 -1.22 25.72 7.19
N GLN A 189 -0.69 24.69 7.86
CA GLN A 189 0.74 24.49 8.08
C GLN A 189 1.51 24.27 6.77
N ILE A 190 0.90 23.63 5.76
CA ILE A 190 1.54 23.44 4.46
C ILE A 190 1.70 24.77 3.74
N THR A 191 0.70 25.65 3.82
CA THR A 191 0.79 27.01 3.27
C THR A 191 1.94 27.80 3.90
N GLN A 192 2.14 27.68 5.22
CA GLN A 192 3.28 28.30 5.90
C GLN A 192 4.63 27.68 5.49
N MET A 193 4.67 26.36 5.26
CA MET A 193 5.86 25.67 4.75
C MET A 193 6.24 26.12 3.34
N GLU A 194 5.30 26.55 2.49
CA GLU A 194 5.61 27.05 1.15
C GLU A 194 6.53 28.28 1.19
N GLU A 195 6.40 29.13 2.19
CA GLU A 195 7.24 30.31 2.35
C GLU A 195 8.60 29.98 2.99
N MET A 196 8.62 29.05 3.95
CA MET A 196 9.82 28.75 4.75
C MET A 196 10.74 27.69 4.12
N PHE A 197 10.16 26.68 3.48
CA PHE A 197 10.86 25.52 2.90
C PHE A 197 10.17 25.03 1.61
N PRO A 198 10.24 25.80 0.50
CA PRO A 198 9.52 25.49 -0.73
C PRO A 198 9.70 24.06 -1.27
N PRO A 199 10.91 23.45 -1.25
CA PRO A 199 11.09 22.07 -1.72
C PRO A 199 10.34 21.04 -0.86
N MET A 200 10.29 21.25 0.46
CA MET A 200 9.52 20.39 1.35
C MET A 200 8.02 20.61 1.16
N ALA A 201 7.58 21.84 0.92
CA ALA A 201 6.19 22.13 0.65
C ALA A 201 5.72 21.50 -0.68
N ALA A 202 6.56 21.50 -1.72
CA ALA A 202 6.29 20.80 -2.98
C ALA A 202 6.15 19.29 -2.77
N LEU A 203 7.04 18.68 -1.96
CA LEU A 203 6.91 17.27 -1.59
C LEU A 203 5.59 17.02 -0.82
N MET A 204 5.26 17.85 0.17
CA MET A 204 4.03 17.73 0.95
C MET A 204 2.78 17.87 0.06
N LYS A 205 2.81 18.74 -0.95
CA LYS A 205 1.72 18.86 -1.93
C LYS A 205 1.44 17.53 -2.64
N ASN A 206 2.47 16.74 -2.96
CA ASN A 206 2.28 15.41 -3.55
C ASN A 206 1.59 14.42 -2.60
N PHE A 207 1.68 14.62 -1.28
CA PHE A 207 0.95 13.83 -0.29
C PHE A 207 -0.46 14.35 -0.01
N THR A 208 -0.71 15.63 -0.28
CA THR A 208 -1.97 16.27 0.05
C THR A 208 -2.86 16.52 -1.15
N HIS A 209 -2.36 16.39 -2.37
CA HIS A 209 -3.17 16.39 -3.58
C HIS A 209 -2.81 15.14 -4.39
N MET A 210 -3.66 14.12 -4.29
CA MET A 210 -3.48 12.85 -5.00
C MET A 210 -4.56 12.70 -6.06
N GLU A 211 -4.15 12.53 -7.31
CA GLU A 211 -5.04 12.22 -8.43
C GLU A 211 -4.84 10.76 -8.85
N TYR A 212 -5.91 9.98 -8.72
CA TYR A 212 -5.97 8.61 -9.20
C TYR A 212 -6.75 8.59 -10.50
N GLU A 213 -6.21 7.96 -11.54
CA GLU A 213 -7.06 7.45 -12.61
C GLU A 213 -7.76 6.18 -12.14
N VAL A 214 -9.03 6.01 -12.51
CA VAL A 214 -9.84 4.85 -12.12
C VAL A 214 -10.50 4.25 -13.35
N ALA A 215 -10.34 2.94 -13.57
CA ALA A 215 -10.97 2.23 -14.68
C ALA A 215 -11.69 0.97 -14.20
N PHE A 216 -12.83 0.66 -14.83
CA PHE A 216 -13.61 -0.55 -14.57
C PHE A 216 -13.46 -1.49 -15.77
N VAL A 217 -12.90 -2.68 -15.55
CA VAL A 217 -12.65 -3.69 -16.58
C VAL A 217 -13.30 -5.01 -16.14
N GLY A 218 -14.57 -5.19 -16.50
CA GLY A 218 -15.35 -6.33 -16.02
C GLY A 218 -15.59 -6.26 -14.51
N ASP A 219 -15.16 -7.29 -13.80
CA ASP A 219 -15.17 -7.42 -12.32
C ASP A 219 -13.92 -6.83 -11.66
N TYR A 220 -13.06 -6.13 -12.40
CA TYR A 220 -11.86 -5.48 -11.87
C TYR A 220 -11.97 -3.96 -11.85
N VAL A 221 -11.40 -3.35 -10.81
CA VAL A 221 -11.19 -1.89 -10.73
C VAL A 221 -9.70 -1.63 -10.66
N VAL A 222 -9.20 -0.78 -11.56
CA VAL A 222 -7.81 -0.33 -11.59
C VAL A 222 -7.74 1.08 -11.04
N TYR A 223 -6.82 1.32 -10.12
CA TYR A 223 -6.37 2.64 -9.70
C TYR A 223 -4.94 2.84 -10.17
N ASP A 224 -4.67 3.96 -10.83
CA ASP A 224 -3.32 4.40 -11.16
C ASP A 224 -3.06 5.75 -10.54
N LEU A 225 -2.07 5.81 -9.66
CA LEU A 225 -1.57 7.02 -9.04
C LEU A 225 -0.28 7.42 -9.75
N GLY A 226 -0.37 8.31 -10.73
CA GLY A 226 0.80 8.92 -11.38
C GLY A 226 1.82 7.96 -12.01
N SER A 227 1.50 6.68 -12.17
CA SER A 227 2.44 5.69 -12.72
C SER A 227 2.39 5.59 -14.24
N GLN A 228 1.33 6.13 -14.86
CA GLN A 228 1.11 6.10 -16.31
C GLN A 228 1.02 4.67 -16.86
N ARG A 229 0.48 3.74 -16.07
CA ARG A 229 0.34 2.31 -16.38
C ARG A 229 -1.10 1.87 -16.54
N MET A 230 -2.06 2.76 -16.38
CA MET A 230 -3.49 2.50 -16.54
C MET A 230 -3.78 1.73 -17.84
N ASP A 231 -3.29 2.20 -18.98
CA ASP A 231 -3.59 1.63 -20.30
C ASP A 231 -3.06 0.19 -20.44
N ALA A 232 -1.80 -0.05 -20.04
CA ALA A 232 -1.20 -1.39 -20.07
C ALA A 232 -1.92 -2.36 -19.11
N THR A 233 -2.39 -1.85 -17.97
CA THR A 233 -3.15 -2.65 -16.99
C THR A 233 -4.53 -3.02 -17.53
N ILE A 234 -5.22 -2.08 -18.20
CA ILE A 234 -6.47 -2.35 -18.91
C ILE A 234 -6.26 -3.43 -19.98
N ASP A 235 -5.23 -3.31 -20.81
CA ASP A 235 -4.93 -4.27 -21.88
C ASP A 235 -4.67 -5.67 -21.32
N ALA A 236 -3.90 -5.77 -20.23
CA ALA A 236 -3.59 -7.01 -19.53
C ALA A 236 -4.85 -7.70 -18.99
N LEU A 237 -5.74 -6.94 -18.35
CA LEU A 237 -7.01 -7.43 -17.82
C LEU A 237 -7.95 -7.89 -18.94
N LYS A 238 -8.12 -7.09 -20.00
CA LYS A 238 -8.93 -7.46 -21.17
C LYS A 238 -8.41 -8.72 -21.85
N ALA A 239 -7.08 -8.86 -21.98
CA ALA A 239 -6.45 -10.02 -22.58
C ALA A 239 -6.34 -11.24 -21.63
N ARG A 240 -6.61 -11.05 -20.32
CA ARG A 240 -6.34 -12.01 -19.24
C ARG A 240 -4.90 -12.53 -19.28
N LYS A 241 -3.95 -11.62 -19.47
CA LYS A 241 -2.52 -11.90 -19.55
C LYS A 241 -1.78 -11.09 -18.49
N PRO A 242 -0.93 -11.72 -17.67
CA PRO A 242 -0.12 -10.99 -16.70
C PRO A 242 0.80 -9.95 -17.36
N LEU A 243 0.92 -8.77 -16.74
CA LEU A 243 2.00 -7.81 -16.95
C LEU A 243 3.30 -8.30 -16.29
N ALA A 244 3.20 -8.75 -15.04
CA ALA A 244 4.34 -9.30 -14.32
C ALA A 244 4.70 -10.68 -14.87
N THR A 245 5.98 -10.87 -15.19
CA THR A 245 6.52 -12.14 -15.67
C THR A 245 6.98 -13.06 -14.53
N THR A 246 7.09 -12.54 -13.31
CA THR A 246 7.65 -13.25 -12.16
C THR A 246 6.71 -13.18 -10.97
N PRO A 247 6.34 -14.31 -10.34
CA PRO A 247 5.58 -14.33 -9.09
C PRO A 247 6.34 -13.64 -7.96
N LEU A 248 5.63 -13.17 -6.93
CA LEU A 248 6.26 -12.64 -5.73
C LEU A 248 7.20 -13.67 -5.10
N THR A 249 8.33 -13.22 -4.56
CA THR A 249 9.23 -14.05 -3.75
C THR A 249 8.48 -14.61 -2.55
N ALA A 250 7.61 -13.82 -1.91
CA ALA A 250 6.72 -14.29 -0.85
C ALA A 250 5.89 -15.52 -1.25
N GLN A 251 5.36 -15.56 -2.48
CA GLN A 251 4.59 -16.71 -2.98
C GLN A 251 5.44 -17.95 -3.27
N GLN A 252 6.76 -17.78 -3.41
CA GLN A 252 7.70 -18.87 -3.68
C GLN A 252 8.22 -19.50 -2.38
N ILE A 253 8.39 -18.71 -1.31
CA ILE A 253 9.00 -19.17 -0.06
C ILE A 253 7.98 -19.55 1.02
N PHE A 254 6.75 -19.03 0.95
CA PHE A 254 5.69 -19.32 1.91
C PHE A 254 4.64 -20.28 1.33
N PRO A 255 3.79 -20.92 2.17
CA PRO A 255 2.68 -21.75 1.72
C PRO A 255 1.73 -21.00 0.78
N LYS A 256 0.93 -21.71 -0.03
CA LYS A 256 0.05 -21.13 -1.07
C LYS A 256 -1.29 -20.62 -0.54
N GLU A 257 -1.61 -20.92 0.71
CA GLU A 257 -2.88 -20.64 1.39
C GLU A 257 -2.83 -19.35 2.22
N GLY A 258 -1.90 -18.45 1.93
CA GLY A 258 -1.80 -17.16 2.60
C GLY A 258 -2.87 -16.23 2.10
N ILE A 259 -3.53 -15.47 2.97
CA ILE A 259 -4.46 -14.37 2.68
C ILE A 259 -3.74 -13.08 2.26
N PHE A 260 -2.42 -13.01 2.51
CA PHE A 260 -1.57 -11.87 2.23
C PHE A 260 -0.19 -12.33 1.80
N TYR A 261 0.33 -11.71 0.74
CA TYR A 261 1.71 -11.81 0.29
C TYR A 261 2.22 -10.43 -0.05
N MET A 262 3.45 -10.11 0.35
CA MET A 262 4.08 -8.84 0.00
C MET A 262 5.59 -9.00 -0.09
N ASP A 263 6.18 -8.36 -1.09
CA ASP A 263 7.60 -8.13 -1.20
C ASP A 263 7.89 -6.64 -1.05
N LEU A 264 8.75 -6.31 -0.09
CA LEU A 264 9.40 -5.01 0.02
C LEU A 264 10.76 -5.15 -0.66
N HIS A 265 11.10 -4.26 -1.57
CA HIS A 265 12.37 -4.26 -2.31
C HIS A 265 13.29 -3.15 -1.79
N PRO A 266 14.22 -3.43 -0.84
CA PRO A 266 15.02 -2.40 -0.20
C PRO A 266 15.84 -1.55 -1.18
N GLY A 267 16.43 -2.14 -2.23
CA GLY A 267 17.14 -1.38 -3.26
C GLY A 267 16.26 -0.39 -4.02
N ARG A 268 15.03 -0.77 -4.36
CA ARG A 268 14.06 0.11 -5.02
C ARG A 268 13.53 1.18 -4.08
N LEU A 269 13.30 0.83 -2.80
CA LEU A 269 12.95 1.79 -1.75
C LEU A 269 14.08 2.80 -1.49
N ALA A 270 15.34 2.36 -1.54
CA ALA A 270 16.50 3.24 -1.45
C ALA A 270 16.58 4.18 -2.66
N THR A 271 16.37 3.65 -3.88
CA THR A 271 16.29 4.44 -5.12
C THR A 271 15.21 5.52 -5.03
N TRP A 272 14.02 5.14 -4.56
CA TRP A 272 12.92 6.05 -4.29
C TRP A 272 13.31 7.12 -3.26
N GLY A 273 13.82 6.72 -2.10
CA GLY A 273 14.20 7.65 -1.03
C GLY A 273 15.30 8.63 -1.44
N VAL A 274 16.24 8.19 -2.27
CA VAL A 274 17.25 9.05 -2.88
C VAL A 274 16.62 10.06 -3.83
N THR A 275 15.66 9.64 -4.65
CA THR A 275 14.92 10.55 -5.57
C THR A 275 14.18 11.63 -4.79
N VAL A 276 13.54 11.26 -3.67
CA VAL A 276 12.90 12.23 -2.75
C VAL A 276 13.92 13.17 -2.11
N ALA A 277 15.06 12.62 -1.68
CA ALA A 277 16.11 13.43 -1.08
C ALA A 277 16.68 14.44 -2.10
N GLU A 278 16.88 14.04 -3.35
CA GLU A 278 17.32 14.92 -4.44
C GLU A 278 16.30 16.03 -4.75
N SER A 279 15.00 15.71 -4.74
CA SER A 279 13.95 16.71 -5.01
C SER A 279 13.82 17.76 -3.89
N VAL A 280 14.11 17.39 -2.63
CA VAL A 280 13.99 18.30 -1.47
C VAL A 280 15.30 19.00 -1.14
N MET A 281 16.44 18.31 -1.29
CA MET A 281 17.74 18.72 -0.77
C MET A 281 18.82 18.79 -1.85
N GLY A 282 18.46 18.82 -3.14
CA GLY A 282 19.41 18.68 -4.26
C GLY A 282 20.69 19.53 -4.16
N GLU A 283 20.57 20.83 -3.88
CA GLU A 283 21.74 21.71 -3.71
C GLU A 283 22.59 21.34 -2.49
N MET A 284 21.95 20.95 -1.39
CA MET A 284 22.64 20.51 -0.17
C MET A 284 23.37 19.18 -0.44
N LEU A 285 22.72 18.21 -1.09
CA LEU A 285 23.32 16.93 -1.46
C LEU A 285 24.50 17.12 -2.41
N ALA A 286 24.39 18.04 -3.38
CA ALA A 286 25.50 18.41 -4.26
C ALA A 286 26.67 19.04 -3.49
N ALA A 287 26.38 19.86 -2.48
CA ALA A 287 27.39 20.49 -1.62
C ALA A 287 28.08 19.52 -0.65
N MET A 288 27.46 18.37 -0.34
CA MET A 288 28.08 17.32 0.50
C MET A 288 29.20 16.55 -0.21
N GLY A 289 29.45 16.86 -1.49
CA GLY A 289 30.62 16.42 -2.22
C GLY A 289 30.49 15.04 -2.89
N PRO A 290 31.55 14.59 -3.58
CA PRO A 290 31.50 13.42 -4.46
C PRO A 290 31.11 12.10 -3.76
N GLN A 291 31.40 11.98 -2.47
CA GLN A 291 31.08 10.78 -1.69
C GLN A 291 29.57 10.54 -1.60
N VAL A 292 28.77 11.59 -1.39
CA VAL A 292 27.31 11.47 -1.35
C VAL A 292 26.76 11.11 -2.73
N GLY A 293 27.30 11.71 -3.80
CA GLY A 293 26.95 11.35 -5.17
C GLY A 293 27.23 9.87 -5.48
N GLN A 294 28.35 9.32 -5.01
CA GLN A 294 28.68 7.89 -5.18
C GLN A 294 27.74 6.98 -4.40
N ILE A 295 27.39 7.33 -3.16
CA ILE A 295 26.42 6.58 -2.33
C ILE A 295 25.06 6.56 -3.03
N THR A 296 24.57 7.72 -3.46
CA THR A 296 23.32 7.88 -4.22
C THR A 296 23.30 7.02 -5.47
N ALA A 297 24.35 7.07 -6.31
CA ALA A 297 24.43 6.26 -7.52
C ALA A 297 24.46 4.75 -7.22
N SER A 298 25.14 4.35 -6.14
CA SER A 298 25.22 2.95 -5.71
C SER A 298 23.86 2.46 -5.17
N LEU A 299 23.14 3.27 -4.41
CA LEU A 299 21.80 2.93 -3.92
C LEU A 299 20.78 2.81 -5.06
N LYS A 300 20.87 3.65 -6.08
CA LYS A 300 19.99 3.63 -7.27
C LYS A 300 20.14 2.36 -8.12
N THR A 301 21.27 1.68 -8.03
CA THR A 301 21.58 0.46 -8.80
C THR A 301 21.62 -0.78 -7.92
N LEU A 302 21.25 -0.65 -6.65
CA LEU A 302 21.38 -1.72 -5.67
C LEU A 302 20.34 -2.81 -5.91
N GLU A 303 20.77 -3.95 -6.41
CA GLU A 303 19.93 -5.15 -6.47
C GLU A 303 20.00 -5.92 -5.16
N THR A 304 18.86 -6.07 -4.50
CA THR A 304 18.75 -6.82 -3.24
C THR A 304 17.62 -7.83 -3.31
N LYS A 305 17.76 -8.95 -2.61
CA LYS A 305 16.62 -9.85 -2.35
C LYS A 305 15.50 -9.07 -1.62
N PRO A 306 14.21 -9.28 -1.94
CA PRO A 306 13.14 -8.61 -1.22
C PRO A 306 13.01 -9.13 0.21
N ILE A 307 12.53 -8.26 1.10
CA ILE A 307 11.95 -8.68 2.38
C ILE A 307 10.53 -9.15 2.07
N SER A 308 10.24 -10.41 2.37
CA SER A 308 8.96 -11.03 2.01
C SER A 308 8.09 -11.24 3.24
N ALA A 309 6.82 -10.91 3.14
CA ALA A 309 5.83 -11.08 4.18
C ALA A 309 4.67 -11.96 3.71
N PHE A 310 4.10 -12.70 4.65
CA PHE A 310 3.00 -13.62 4.46
C PHE A 310 2.06 -13.55 5.65
N ALA A 311 0.76 -13.70 5.42
CA ALA A 311 -0.17 -14.05 6.47
C ALA A 311 -1.21 -15.07 5.97
N THR A 312 -1.68 -15.94 6.85
CA THR A 312 -2.80 -16.86 6.63
C THR A 312 -3.72 -16.86 7.85
N ALA A 313 -5.01 -17.05 7.62
CA ALA A 313 -6.01 -17.22 8.66
C ALA A 313 -6.68 -18.60 8.50
N TYR A 314 -6.74 -19.37 9.59
CA TYR A 314 -7.43 -20.66 9.60
C TYR A 314 -7.74 -21.13 11.02
N GLN A 315 -8.94 -21.68 11.24
CA GLN A 315 -9.37 -22.27 12.53
C GLN A 315 -9.20 -21.32 13.72
N GLY A 316 -9.57 -20.04 13.55
CA GLY A 316 -9.47 -19.04 14.61
C GLY A 316 -8.03 -18.61 14.92
N LYS A 317 -7.09 -18.84 13.99
CA LYS A 317 -5.68 -18.48 14.12
C LYS A 317 -5.24 -17.61 12.96
N LEU A 318 -4.45 -16.59 13.27
CA LEU A 318 -3.68 -15.81 12.29
C LEU A 318 -2.23 -16.23 12.42
N GLN A 319 -1.63 -16.70 11.33
CA GLN A 319 -0.20 -16.93 11.24
C GLN A 319 0.39 -15.91 10.27
N ALA A 320 1.31 -15.09 10.74
CA ALA A 320 2.07 -14.15 9.93
C ALA A 320 3.55 -14.50 9.98
N GLN A 321 4.24 -14.33 8.86
CA GLN A 321 5.68 -14.54 8.75
C GLN A 321 6.32 -13.41 7.97
N LEU A 322 7.50 -13.00 8.41
CA LEU A 322 8.36 -12.02 7.75
C LEU A 322 9.73 -12.65 7.55
N PHE A 323 10.16 -12.77 6.29
CA PHE A 323 11.50 -13.18 5.92
C PHE A 323 12.37 -11.95 5.63
N LEU A 324 13.42 -11.79 6.41
CA LEU A 324 14.43 -10.74 6.31
C LEU A 324 15.72 -11.35 5.75
N PRO A 325 15.99 -11.29 4.44
CA PRO A 325 17.25 -11.77 3.91
C PRO A 325 18.43 -10.97 4.47
N VAL A 326 19.58 -11.62 4.66
CA VAL A 326 20.82 -10.93 5.07
C VAL A 326 21.34 -10.00 3.98
N ASP A 327 21.09 -10.36 2.71
CA ASP A 327 21.62 -9.70 1.51
C ASP A 327 21.41 -8.17 1.48
N PRO A 328 20.19 -7.62 1.66
CA PRO A 328 19.98 -6.17 1.73
C PRO A 328 20.80 -5.46 2.81
N ILE A 329 20.88 -6.04 4.01
CA ILE A 329 21.55 -5.41 5.16
C ILE A 329 23.05 -5.26 4.85
N VAL A 330 23.67 -6.32 4.34
CA VAL A 330 25.10 -6.31 3.98
C VAL A 330 25.35 -5.35 2.84
N LYS A 331 24.59 -5.44 1.76
CA LYS A 331 24.78 -4.59 0.57
C LYS A 331 24.59 -3.09 0.88
N ILE A 332 23.55 -2.73 1.63
CA ILE A 332 23.32 -1.34 2.04
C ILE A 332 24.48 -0.85 2.93
N LYS A 333 24.93 -1.66 3.90
CA LYS A 333 26.08 -1.34 4.74
C LYS A 333 27.35 -1.13 3.90
N ASP A 334 27.60 -1.99 2.92
CA ASP A 334 28.81 -1.91 2.09
C ASP A 334 28.81 -0.64 1.22
N VAL A 335 27.64 -0.23 0.72
CA VAL A 335 27.46 1.05 0.04
C VAL A 335 27.73 2.22 1.00
N LEU A 336 27.15 2.21 2.20
CA LEU A 336 27.29 3.30 3.17
C LEU A 336 28.70 3.43 3.77
N THR A 337 29.43 2.32 3.89
CA THR A 337 30.81 2.32 4.40
C THR A 337 31.86 2.51 3.30
N GLY A 338 31.44 2.64 2.04
CA GLY A 338 32.34 2.78 0.89
C GLY A 338 33.11 1.50 0.52
N GLN A 339 32.79 0.37 1.13
CA GLN A 339 33.41 -0.93 0.84
C GLN A 339 32.95 -1.50 -0.52
N ALA A 340 31.79 -1.09 -1.02
CA ALA A 340 31.30 -1.46 -2.34
C ALA A 340 32.02 -0.74 -3.51
N LEU A 341 32.91 0.22 -3.22
CA LEU A 341 33.55 1.10 -4.21
C LEU A 341 35.00 0.72 -4.57
N ALA A 342 35.53 -0.42 -4.10
CA ALA A 342 36.80 -0.89 -4.61
C ALA A 342 36.59 -1.44 -6.05
N PRO A 343 37.12 -0.79 -7.10
CA PRO A 343 37.09 -1.38 -8.42
C PRO A 343 37.80 -2.72 -8.35
N GLN A 344 37.18 -3.79 -8.87
CA GLN A 344 37.94 -4.99 -9.20
C GLN A 344 39.10 -4.54 -10.10
N PRO A 345 40.35 -4.88 -9.77
CA PRO A 345 41.46 -4.56 -10.66
C PRO A 345 41.17 -5.18 -12.01
N ALA A 346 41.12 -4.34 -13.05
CA ALA A 346 41.07 -4.79 -14.42
C ALA A 346 42.23 -5.76 -14.63
N THR A 347 41.90 -6.99 -14.98
CA THR A 347 42.84 -8.06 -15.25
C THR A 347 43.65 -7.69 -16.50
N PRO A 348 44.99 -7.64 -16.45
CA PRO A 348 45.80 -7.79 -17.65
C PRO A 348 45.84 -9.26 -18.11
#